data_AF-T0QYF9-F1
#
_entry.id   AF-T0QYF9-F1
#
_cell.length_a   1.000
_cell.length_b   1.000
_cell.length_c   1.000
_cell.angle_alpha   90.00
_cell.angle_beta   90.00
_cell.angle_gamma   90.00
#
_symmetry.space_group_name_H-M   'P 1'
#
loop_
_entity.id
_entity.type
_entity.pdbx_description
1 polymer ?
#
loop_
_entity_poly.entity_id
_entity_poly.type
_entity_poly.pdbx_seq_one_letter_code
_entity_poly.pdbx_strand_id
1 'polypeptide(L)'
;MLGLVLFLLLLLPWSSGQHLGSPLRYVSDECEALKQSLDVMAINGDQLANGVVGGHVVESDCTKLRTLNVLDHRDDNDQNLLCGNSCFNATAATYAAMLNNDCFHGDDEFEVANQRLYAASFQFACQRYAPYKYCVALLGDTVASAGGSYDLCKDIVKPLECCYESYRRYMLFGTNTSVTEMNYISKKCADVVTDACACHLNVYAANVTNTYVCSAGGRANVAMLLLLWLTSLLLP
;
A
#
# COMPACT_ATOMS: atom_id res chain seq x y z
N MET A 1 -22.30 8.08 14.32
CA MET A 1 -21.95 8.48 12.94
C MET A 1 -20.68 9.32 12.85
N LEU A 2 -20.27 10.07 13.88
CA LEU A 2 -18.92 10.67 13.98
C LEU A 2 -17.76 9.66 14.01
N GLY A 3 -18.02 8.40 14.42
CA GLY A 3 -16.98 7.38 14.57
C GLY A 3 -16.38 6.84 13.26
N LEU A 4 -17.08 6.93 12.12
CA LEU A 4 -16.64 6.30 10.86
C LEU A 4 -15.65 7.15 10.07
N VAL A 5 -15.84 8.49 10.08
CA VAL A 5 -14.85 9.44 9.51
C VAL A 5 -13.63 9.51 10.41
N LEU A 6 -13.83 9.42 11.74
CA LEU A 6 -12.73 9.23 12.66
C LEU A 6 -12.01 7.91 12.39
N PHE A 7 -12.69 6.81 12.05
CA PHE A 7 -12.04 5.54 11.67
C PHE A 7 -11.30 5.65 10.33
N LEU A 8 -11.89 6.24 9.29
CA LEU A 8 -11.25 6.45 7.98
C LEU A 8 -10.04 7.42 8.05
N LEU A 9 -10.06 8.41 8.94
CA LEU A 9 -8.96 9.38 9.14
C LEU A 9 -7.94 8.94 10.22
N LEU A 10 -8.35 8.14 11.22
CA LEU A 10 -7.46 7.55 12.24
C LEU A 10 -6.78 6.26 11.76
N LEU A 11 -7.24 5.66 10.65
CA LEU A 11 -6.57 4.54 10.00
C LEU A 11 -5.51 4.97 8.96
N LEU A 12 -5.32 6.27 8.75
CA LEU A 12 -4.04 6.77 8.23
C LEU A 12 -3.02 6.46 9.33
N PRO A 13 -2.09 5.52 9.14
CA PRO A 13 -1.25 5.05 10.23
C PRO A 13 -0.36 6.21 10.70
N TRP A 14 -0.74 6.83 11.82
CA TRP A 14 0.13 7.71 12.63
C TRP A 14 1.13 6.86 13.41
N SER A 15 1.88 6.00 12.73
CA SER A 15 2.97 5.25 13.33
C SER A 15 4.27 5.58 12.62
N SER A 16 4.87 6.68 13.04
CA SER A 16 6.32 6.85 13.00
C SER A 16 6.94 5.66 13.74
N GLY A 17 7.46 4.69 12.99
CA GLY A 17 8.30 3.60 13.48
C GLY A 17 7.56 2.49 14.21
N GLN A 18 7.26 1.40 13.51
CA GLN A 18 7.24 0.07 14.13
C GLN A 18 8.04 -0.89 13.24
N HIS A 19 9.31 -1.02 13.62
CA HIS A 19 10.21 -2.01 13.07
C HIS A 19 9.63 -3.41 13.32
N LEU A 20 9.58 -4.19 12.24
CA LEU A 20 9.32 -5.62 12.17
C LEU A 20 9.66 -6.37 13.46
N GLY A 21 8.61 -6.70 14.23
CA GLY A 21 8.43 -7.87 15.09
C GLY A 21 9.54 -8.26 16.10
N SER A 22 9.10 -8.65 17.29
CA SER A 22 9.91 -9.19 18.40
C SER A 22 10.98 -10.21 17.95
N PRO A 23 12.24 -10.13 18.42
CA PRO A 23 13.40 -10.92 17.95
C PRO A 23 13.38 -12.42 18.32
N LEU A 24 12.26 -12.96 18.81
CA LEU A 24 12.16 -14.30 19.41
C LEU A 24 11.22 -15.27 18.69
N ARG A 25 10.71 -14.94 17.51
CA ARG A 25 9.91 -15.86 16.69
C ARG A 25 10.69 -16.26 15.44
N TYR A 26 10.71 -17.55 15.13
CA TYR A 26 11.37 -18.10 13.94
C TYR A 26 10.77 -17.45 12.68
N VAL A 27 11.55 -16.58 12.04
CA VAL A 27 11.25 -15.96 10.74
C VAL A 27 11.96 -16.79 9.67
N SER A 28 11.33 -17.04 8.52
CA SER A 28 11.99 -17.77 7.43
C SER A 28 13.21 -17.00 6.91
N ASP A 29 14.21 -17.72 6.39
CA ASP A 29 15.39 -17.09 5.77
C ASP A 29 15.01 -16.10 4.66
N GLU A 30 13.93 -16.38 3.94
CA GLU A 30 13.34 -15.52 2.92
C GLU A 30 12.83 -14.20 3.49
N CYS A 31 12.12 -14.23 4.61
CA CYS A 31 11.61 -13.04 5.28
C CYS A 31 12.73 -12.21 5.92
N GLU A 32 13.76 -12.85 6.44
CA GLU A 32 14.95 -12.17 6.97
C GLU A 32 15.73 -11.46 5.84
N ALA A 33 15.91 -12.11 4.68
CA ALA A 33 16.53 -11.49 3.51
C ALA A 33 15.74 -10.29 2.98
N LEU A 34 14.41 -10.36 2.99
CA LEU A 34 13.54 -9.24 2.60
C LEU A 34 13.63 -8.07 3.60
N LYS A 35 13.69 -8.36 4.91
CA LYS A 35 13.93 -7.36 5.95
C LYS A 35 15.28 -6.67 5.76
N GLN A 36 16.35 -7.44 5.53
CA GLN A 36 17.67 -6.90 5.22
C GLN A 36 17.65 -6.04 3.96
N SER A 37 16.88 -6.42 2.93
CA SER A 37 16.72 -5.61 1.72
C SER A 37 16.09 -4.25 2.01
N LEU A 38 15.07 -4.19 2.88
CA LEU A 38 14.49 -2.93 3.34
C LEU A 38 15.51 -2.08 4.12
N ASP A 39 16.29 -2.71 5.00
CA ASP A 39 17.28 -2.01 5.83
C ASP A 39 18.45 -1.47 5.00
N VAL A 40 18.89 -2.21 3.96
CA VAL A 40 19.88 -1.75 2.98
C VAL A 40 19.37 -0.53 2.22
N MET A 41 18.08 -0.48 1.88
CA MET A 41 17.50 0.72 1.26
C MET A 41 17.49 1.93 2.21
N ALA A 42 17.61 1.75 3.52
CA ALA A 42 17.57 2.82 4.52
C ALA A 42 18.91 3.58 4.70
N ILE A 43 19.99 3.12 4.06
CA ILE A 43 21.30 3.78 4.06
C ILE A 43 21.65 4.27 2.65
N ASN A 44 22.46 5.32 2.54
CA ASN A 44 22.87 5.80 1.22
C ASN A 44 23.91 4.85 0.55
N GLY A 45 24.12 4.99 -0.76
CA GLY A 45 25.01 4.10 -1.52
C GLY A 45 26.47 4.10 -1.02
N ASP A 46 26.95 5.23 -0.50
CA ASP A 46 28.30 5.35 0.06
C ASP A 46 28.45 4.56 1.37
N GLN A 47 27.41 4.58 2.21
CA GLN A 47 27.38 3.82 3.46
C GLN A 47 27.18 2.32 3.22
N LEU A 48 26.48 1.94 2.15
CA LEU A 48 26.38 0.56 1.72
C LEU A 48 27.75 0.02 1.26
N ALA A 49 28.51 0.81 0.49
CA ALA A 49 29.80 0.40 -0.05
C ALA A 49 30.94 0.44 0.97
N ASN A 50 30.93 1.43 1.89
CA ASN A 50 32.07 1.72 2.76
C ASN A 50 31.78 1.53 4.26
N GLY A 51 30.56 1.15 4.62
CA GLY A 51 30.10 1.08 6.00
C GLY A 51 29.75 2.45 6.61
N VAL A 52 29.09 2.44 7.76
CA VAL A 52 28.70 3.66 8.49
C VAL A 52 29.91 4.20 9.25
N VAL A 53 30.50 5.28 8.74
CA VAL A 53 31.65 5.94 9.37
C VAL A 53 31.18 6.94 10.43
N GLY A 54 31.73 6.85 11.66
CA GLY A 54 31.47 7.81 12.73
C GLY A 54 30.10 7.69 13.41
N GLY A 55 29.36 6.60 13.18
CA GLY A 55 28.06 6.34 13.84
C GLY A 55 26.89 7.18 13.32
N HIS A 56 27.09 8.00 12.29
CA HIS A 56 26.04 8.81 11.67
C HIS A 56 25.49 8.12 10.42
N VAL A 57 24.22 7.73 10.43
CA VAL A 57 23.51 7.26 9.23
C VAL A 57 23.05 8.46 8.41
N VAL A 58 23.43 8.53 7.14
CA VAL A 58 22.93 9.53 6.20
C VAL A 58 21.71 8.94 5.53
N GLU A 59 20.54 9.52 5.78
CA GLU A 59 19.28 9.05 5.20
C GLU A 59 19.36 9.01 3.67
N SER A 60 18.94 7.89 3.09
CA SER A 60 18.76 7.78 1.65
C SER A 60 17.45 8.45 1.23
N ASP A 61 17.30 8.70 -0.08
CA ASP A 61 16.01 9.15 -0.61
C ASP A 61 14.90 8.09 -0.40
N CYS A 62 15.27 6.81 -0.27
CA CYS A 62 14.34 5.75 0.10
C CYS A 62 13.96 5.82 1.58
N THR A 63 14.86 6.23 2.48
CA THR A 63 14.57 6.47 3.90
C THR A 63 13.56 7.58 4.08
N LYS A 64 13.77 8.71 3.39
CA LYS A 64 12.80 9.83 3.37
C LYS A 64 11.45 9.41 2.81
N LEU A 65 11.43 8.52 1.82
CA LEU A 65 10.18 8.00 1.27
C LEU A 65 9.44 7.08 2.26
N ARG A 66 10.16 6.30 3.07
CA ARG A 66 9.58 5.43 4.10
C ARG A 66 9.06 6.21 5.32
N THR A 67 9.54 7.43 5.55
CA THR A 67 9.00 8.32 6.59
C THR A 67 7.78 9.11 6.13
N LEU A 68 7.50 9.17 4.82
CA LEU A 68 6.26 9.70 4.28
C LEU A 68 5.12 8.70 4.48
N ASN A 69 3.95 9.19 4.88
CA ASN A 69 2.73 8.40 4.74
C ASN A 69 2.31 8.41 3.27
N VAL A 70 2.50 7.27 2.60
CA VAL A 70 2.21 7.12 1.16
C VAL A 70 0.72 7.21 0.82
N LEU A 71 -0.16 7.19 1.84
CA LEU A 71 -1.60 7.41 1.70
C LEU A 71 -2.04 8.85 1.99
N ASP A 72 -1.13 9.74 2.38
CA ASP A 72 -1.49 11.16 2.52
C ASP A 72 -2.05 11.68 1.20
N HIS A 73 -3.07 12.52 1.30
CA HIS A 73 -3.68 13.15 0.13
C HIS A 73 -2.63 13.98 -0.62
N ARG A 74 -2.55 13.70 -1.92
CA ARG A 74 -1.72 14.39 -2.90
C ARG A 74 -2.58 14.58 -4.13
N ASP A 75 -2.32 15.64 -4.89
CA ASP A 75 -2.91 15.73 -6.21
C ASP A 75 -2.33 14.66 -7.15
N ASP A 76 -2.95 14.47 -8.31
CA ASP A 76 -2.53 13.43 -9.25
C ASP A 76 -1.11 13.60 -9.78
N ASN A 77 -0.59 14.84 -9.86
CA ASN A 77 0.76 15.09 -10.35
C ASN A 77 1.80 14.65 -9.31
N ASP A 78 1.59 15.05 -8.05
CA ASP A 78 2.44 14.68 -6.94
C ASP A 78 2.36 13.17 -6.67
N GLN A 79 1.17 12.57 -6.80
CA GLN A 79 1.00 11.13 -6.70
C GLN A 79 1.71 10.39 -7.85
N ASN A 80 1.69 10.92 -9.07
CA ASN A 80 2.44 10.36 -10.20
C ASN A 80 3.96 10.44 -9.98
N LEU A 81 4.47 11.53 -9.40
CA LEU A 81 5.89 11.66 -9.04
C LEU A 81 6.31 10.63 -7.98
N LEU A 82 5.48 10.41 -6.97
CA LEU A 82 5.70 9.36 -5.97
C LEU A 82 5.77 7.97 -6.63
N CYS A 83 4.80 7.65 -7.49
CA CYS A 83 4.71 6.35 -8.16
C CYS A 83 5.77 6.14 -9.26
N GLY A 84 6.37 7.22 -9.76
CA GLY A 84 7.51 7.17 -10.68
C GLY A 84 8.86 7.01 -9.99
N ASN A 85 8.90 7.09 -8.65
CA ASN A 85 10.13 7.03 -7.88
C ASN A 85 10.69 5.59 -7.79
N SER A 86 11.98 5.41 -8.09
CA SER A 86 12.62 4.09 -8.06
C SER A 86 12.69 3.47 -6.66
N CYS A 87 12.91 4.28 -5.61
CA CYS A 87 12.86 3.83 -4.23
C CYS A 87 11.46 3.37 -3.84
N PHE A 88 10.42 4.09 -4.27
CA PHE A 88 9.04 3.68 -4.05
C PHE A 88 8.80 2.29 -4.65
N ASN A 89 9.18 2.09 -5.90
CA ASN A 89 8.98 0.82 -6.61
C ASN A 89 9.74 -0.34 -5.95
N ALA A 90 11.00 -0.13 -5.55
CA ALA A 90 11.78 -1.13 -4.83
C ALA A 90 11.14 -1.48 -3.47
N THR A 91 10.75 -0.45 -2.70
CA THR A 91 10.08 -0.62 -1.40
C THR A 91 8.74 -1.35 -1.54
N ALA A 92 7.92 -0.96 -2.51
CA ALA A 92 6.64 -1.59 -2.81
C ALA A 92 6.82 -3.06 -3.22
N ALA A 93 7.83 -3.37 -4.04
CA ALA A 93 8.15 -4.74 -4.44
C ALA A 93 8.57 -5.61 -3.24
N THR A 94 9.45 -5.10 -2.38
CA THR A 94 9.86 -5.82 -1.17
C THR A 94 8.69 -6.03 -0.23
N TYR A 95 7.84 -5.03 0.01
CA TYR A 95 6.66 -5.18 0.87
C TYR A 95 5.64 -6.17 0.32
N ALA A 96 5.42 -6.20 -1.00
CA ALA A 96 4.54 -7.21 -1.59
C ALA A 96 5.10 -8.63 -1.41
N ALA A 97 6.42 -8.82 -1.57
CA ALA A 97 7.06 -10.10 -1.29
C ALA A 97 6.92 -10.50 0.18
N MET A 98 7.04 -9.54 1.12
CA MET A 98 6.83 -9.80 2.53
C MET A 98 5.39 -10.19 2.87
N LEU A 99 4.40 -9.55 2.22
CA LEU A 99 2.98 -9.92 2.35
C LEU A 99 2.73 -11.34 1.82
N ASN A 100 3.36 -11.70 0.69
CA ASN A 100 3.22 -13.02 0.07
C ASN A 100 3.82 -14.16 0.90
N ASN A 101 4.92 -13.87 1.61
CA ASN A 101 5.62 -14.84 2.46
C ASN A 101 5.18 -14.79 3.92
N ASP A 102 4.12 -14.04 4.25
CA ASP A 102 3.57 -13.90 5.60
C ASP A 102 4.62 -13.46 6.65
N CYS A 103 5.51 -12.53 6.27
CA CYS A 103 6.66 -12.13 7.08
C CYS A 103 6.33 -11.26 8.31
N PHE A 104 5.05 -10.96 8.56
CA PHE A 104 4.63 -10.02 9.59
C PHE A 104 4.13 -10.76 10.83
N HIS A 105 4.80 -10.51 11.96
CA HIS A 105 4.51 -11.10 13.24
C HIS A 105 4.51 -10.03 14.34
N GLY A 106 3.68 -10.24 15.35
CA GLY A 106 3.49 -9.32 16.48
C GLY A 106 2.93 -10.06 17.68
N ASP A 107 2.88 -9.37 18.81
CA ASP A 107 2.39 -9.94 20.07
C ASP A 107 0.86 -10.12 20.05
N ASP A 108 0.16 -9.30 19.26
CA ASP A 108 -1.28 -9.41 19.02
C ASP A 108 -1.67 -9.19 17.54
N GLU A 109 -2.96 -9.38 17.25
CA GLU A 109 -3.52 -9.25 15.89
C GLU A 109 -3.51 -7.82 15.36
N PHE A 110 -3.54 -6.80 16.24
CA PHE A 110 -3.56 -5.40 15.84
C PHE A 110 -2.18 -4.96 15.37
N GLU A 111 -1.12 -5.40 16.06
CA GLU A 111 0.26 -5.15 15.66
C GLU A 111 0.54 -5.76 14.28
N VAL A 112 0.17 -7.04 14.08
CA VAL A 112 0.32 -7.72 12.79
C VAL A 112 -0.47 -7.02 11.70
N ALA A 113 -1.73 -6.66 11.97
CA ALA A 113 -2.59 -5.95 11.02
C ALA A 113 -2.01 -4.58 10.65
N ASN A 114 -1.47 -3.83 11.60
CA ASN A 114 -0.84 -2.53 11.33
C ASN A 114 0.38 -2.66 10.44
N GLN A 115 1.25 -3.65 10.69
CA GLN A 115 2.42 -3.89 9.85
C GLN A 115 2.01 -4.29 8.42
N ARG A 116 1.00 -5.17 8.28
CA ARG A 116 0.47 -5.58 6.97
C ARG A 116 -0.21 -4.44 6.22
N LEU A 117 -1.00 -3.60 6.91
CA LEU A 117 -1.62 -2.41 6.33
C LEU A 117 -0.56 -1.41 5.87
N TYR A 118 0.47 -1.17 6.66
CA TYR A 118 1.58 -0.31 6.26
C TYR A 118 2.26 -0.85 4.98
N ALA A 119 2.59 -2.15 4.92
CA ALA A 119 3.17 -2.77 3.73
C ALA A 119 2.23 -2.70 2.51
N ALA A 120 0.93 -2.94 2.72
CA ALA A 120 -0.08 -2.89 1.67
C ALA A 120 -0.36 -1.46 1.17
N SER A 121 -0.07 -0.44 1.98
CA SER A 121 -0.27 0.96 1.61
C SER A 121 0.54 1.36 0.38
N PHE A 122 1.74 0.79 0.21
CA PHE A 122 2.58 0.98 -0.98
C PHE A 122 1.97 0.39 -2.24
N GLN A 123 1.09 -0.60 -2.11
CA GLN A 123 0.36 -1.17 -3.24
C GLN A 123 -0.85 -0.31 -3.61
N PHE A 124 -1.55 0.22 -2.59
CA PHE A 124 -2.73 1.03 -2.80
C PHE A 124 -2.41 2.47 -3.25
N ALA A 125 -1.31 3.05 -2.77
CA ALA A 125 -0.93 4.44 -3.07
C ALA A 125 -0.85 4.74 -4.57
N CYS A 126 -0.37 3.78 -5.36
CA CYS A 126 -0.22 3.92 -6.81
C CYS A 126 -1.36 3.31 -7.62
N GLN A 127 -2.48 2.96 -6.97
CA GLN A 127 -3.66 2.48 -7.66
C GLN A 127 -4.28 3.61 -8.49
N ARG A 128 -4.49 3.34 -9.79
CA ARG A 128 -5.10 4.27 -10.74
C ARG A 128 -6.50 3.82 -11.15
N TYR A 129 -7.41 4.78 -11.27
CA TYR A 129 -8.76 4.56 -11.81
C TYR A 129 -8.96 5.16 -13.20
N ALA A 130 -8.02 5.99 -13.65
CA ALA A 130 -7.91 6.43 -15.05
C ALA A 130 -6.44 6.80 -15.35
N PRO A 131 -6.07 7.05 -16.63
CA PRO A 131 -4.74 7.54 -16.96
C PRO A 131 -4.41 8.82 -16.18
N TYR A 132 -3.35 8.72 -15.38
CA TYR A 132 -2.79 9.74 -14.49
C TYR A 132 -3.78 10.20 -13.42
N LYS A 133 -4.71 9.32 -13.04
CA LYS A 133 -5.70 9.56 -12.00
C LYS A 133 -5.62 8.49 -10.92
N TYR A 134 -5.38 8.89 -9.67
CA TYR A 134 -5.05 8.00 -8.56
C TYR A 134 -6.17 7.89 -7.54
N CYS A 135 -6.32 6.70 -6.98
CA CYS A 135 -7.36 6.43 -5.99
C CYS A 135 -7.13 7.15 -4.66
N VAL A 136 -5.88 7.38 -4.26
CA VAL A 136 -5.57 8.18 -3.06
C VAL A 136 -6.02 9.64 -3.23
N ALA A 137 -5.75 10.24 -4.39
CA ALA A 137 -6.18 11.59 -4.71
C ALA A 137 -7.73 11.69 -4.67
N LEU A 138 -8.41 10.79 -5.40
CA LEU A 138 -9.87 10.76 -5.44
C LEU A 138 -10.48 10.51 -4.06
N LEU A 139 -9.88 9.63 -3.24
CA LEU A 139 -10.33 9.36 -1.88
C LEU A 139 -10.27 10.62 -1.01
N GLY A 140 -9.13 11.31 -1.00
CA GLY A 140 -8.98 12.54 -0.23
C GLY A 140 -9.93 13.64 -0.70
N ASP A 141 -10.06 13.84 -2.01
CA ASP A 141 -10.99 14.83 -2.59
C ASP A 141 -12.45 14.52 -2.24
N THR A 142 -12.84 13.24 -2.31
CA THR A 142 -14.19 12.79 -2.01
C THR A 142 -14.53 12.99 -0.53
N VAL A 143 -13.62 12.60 0.37
CA VAL A 143 -13.81 12.77 1.82
C VAL A 143 -13.84 14.26 2.20
N ALA A 144 -12.97 15.08 1.62
CA ALA A 144 -12.97 16.52 1.83
C ALA A 144 -14.29 17.17 1.35
N SER A 145 -14.80 16.74 0.18
CA SER A 145 -16.02 17.28 -0.41
C SER A 145 -17.29 16.87 0.31
N ALA A 146 -17.34 15.67 0.88
CA ALA A 146 -18.50 15.16 1.62
C ALA A 146 -18.74 15.91 2.95
N GLY A 147 -17.67 16.46 3.56
CA GLY A 147 -17.76 17.26 4.78
C GLY A 147 -18.32 16.48 6.00
N GLY A 148 -18.86 17.21 6.97
CA GLY A 148 -19.32 16.63 8.24
C GLY A 148 -20.71 15.96 8.23
N SER A 149 -21.45 16.09 7.13
CA SER A 149 -22.80 15.50 6.97
C SER A 149 -22.94 14.99 5.55
N TYR A 150 -22.91 13.66 5.40
CA TYR A 150 -22.88 13.00 4.10
C TYR A 150 -23.71 11.70 4.10
N ASP A 151 -24.19 11.31 2.92
CA ASP A 151 -24.69 9.99 2.62
C ASP A 151 -23.52 9.09 2.19
N LEU A 152 -23.20 8.09 3.00
CA LEU A 152 -22.08 7.17 2.73
C LEU A 152 -22.13 6.55 1.34
N CYS A 153 -23.32 6.18 0.86
CA CYS A 153 -23.44 5.49 -0.41
C CYS A 153 -23.33 6.47 -1.58
N LYS A 154 -24.05 7.60 -1.52
CA LYS A 154 -24.12 8.56 -2.64
C LYS A 154 -22.94 9.51 -2.70
N ASP A 155 -22.40 9.91 -1.55
CA ASP A 155 -21.40 10.99 -1.47
C ASP A 155 -19.98 10.45 -1.29
N ILE A 156 -19.81 9.18 -0.89
CA ILE A 156 -18.48 8.55 -0.72
C ILE A 156 -18.30 7.33 -1.62
N VAL A 157 -19.13 6.28 -1.45
CA VAL A 157 -18.91 5.00 -2.14
C VAL A 157 -19.14 5.15 -3.65
N LYS A 158 -20.21 5.84 -4.05
CA LYS A 158 -20.54 6.06 -5.45
C LYS A 158 -19.51 6.91 -6.20
N PRO A 159 -18.94 8.00 -5.66
CA PRO A 159 -17.86 8.71 -6.37
C PRO A 159 -16.57 7.90 -6.49
N LEU A 160 -16.30 7.02 -5.52
CA LEU A 160 -15.08 6.21 -5.52
C LEU A 160 -15.14 5.01 -6.45
N GLU A 161 -16.30 4.36 -6.61
CA GLU A 161 -16.53 3.16 -7.45
C GLU A 161 -15.36 2.15 -7.42
N CYS A 162 -14.55 2.14 -8.48
CA CYS A 162 -13.34 1.35 -8.66
C CYS A 162 -12.32 1.49 -7.53
N CYS A 163 -12.13 2.71 -7.03
CA CYS A 163 -11.25 3.00 -5.92
C CYS A 163 -11.80 2.51 -4.59
N TYR A 164 -13.12 2.44 -4.44
CA TYR A 164 -13.75 1.87 -3.24
C TYR A 164 -13.46 0.37 -3.15
N GLU A 165 -13.62 -0.39 -4.24
CA GLU A 165 -13.30 -1.82 -4.22
C GLU A 165 -11.80 -2.04 -3.96
N SER A 166 -10.93 -1.20 -4.54
CA SER A 166 -9.49 -1.24 -4.26
C SER A 166 -9.17 -0.98 -2.79
N TYR A 167 -9.83 0.02 -2.19
CA TYR A 167 -9.68 0.33 -0.77
C TYR A 167 -10.20 -0.82 0.11
N ARG A 168 -11.33 -1.43 -0.25
CA ARG A 168 -11.84 -2.64 0.43
C ARG A 168 -10.83 -3.78 0.40
N ARG A 169 -10.14 -4.00 -0.72
CA ARG A 169 -9.10 -5.03 -0.85
C ARG A 169 -7.87 -4.70 -0.01
N TYR A 170 -7.47 -3.43 0.03
CA TYR A 170 -6.44 -2.96 0.97
C TYR A 170 -6.81 -3.27 2.43
N MET A 171 -8.08 -3.09 2.81
CA MET A 171 -8.55 -3.39 4.17
C MET A 171 -8.56 -4.89 4.52
N LEU A 172 -8.35 -5.80 3.56
CA LEU A 172 -8.15 -7.24 3.83
C LEU A 172 -6.85 -7.54 4.59
N PHE A 173 -5.88 -6.62 4.53
CA PHE A 173 -4.64 -6.72 5.30
C PHE A 173 -4.79 -6.25 6.76
N GLY A 174 -5.93 -5.66 7.10
CA GLY A 174 -6.25 -5.20 8.45
C GLY A 174 -6.84 -6.29 9.35
N THR A 175 -7.54 -5.86 10.40
CA THR A 175 -8.24 -6.78 11.31
C THR A 175 -9.51 -7.36 10.68
N ASN A 176 -10.02 -8.44 11.24
CA ASN A 176 -11.30 -9.03 10.81
C ASN A 176 -12.49 -8.04 10.94
N THR A 177 -12.42 -7.12 11.91
CA THR A 177 -13.41 -6.04 12.07
C THR A 177 -13.39 -5.09 10.88
N SER A 178 -12.20 -4.67 10.44
CA SER A 178 -12.03 -3.83 9.24
C SER A 178 -12.62 -4.49 8.00
N VAL A 179 -12.38 -5.79 7.81
CA VAL A 179 -12.95 -6.58 6.70
C VAL A 179 -14.47 -6.65 6.78
N THR A 180 -15.01 -6.92 7.97
CA THR A 180 -16.45 -7.03 8.20
C THR A 180 -17.16 -5.71 7.90
N GLU A 181 -16.60 -4.59 8.34
CA GLU A 181 -17.15 -3.26 8.10
C GLU A 181 -17.16 -2.93 6.60
N MET A 182 -16.06 -3.18 5.89
CA MET A 182 -16.02 -2.93 4.45
C MET A 182 -16.98 -3.80 3.65
N ASN A 183 -17.18 -5.06 4.07
CA ASN A 183 -18.18 -5.95 3.47
C ASN A 183 -19.61 -5.47 3.76
N TYR A 184 -19.86 -4.98 4.97
CA TYR A 184 -21.15 -4.39 5.33
C TYR A 184 -21.46 -3.17 4.46
N ILE A 185 -20.51 -2.23 4.32
CA ILE A 185 -20.68 -1.04 3.48
C ILE A 185 -20.90 -1.43 2.01
N SER A 186 -20.13 -2.38 1.49
CA SER A 186 -20.29 -2.87 0.13
C SER A 186 -21.69 -3.44 -0.12
N LYS A 187 -22.23 -4.20 0.83
CA LYS A 187 -23.60 -4.72 0.75
C LYS A 187 -24.64 -3.61 0.86
N LYS A 188 -24.42 -2.63 1.74
CA LYS A 188 -25.34 -1.53 1.99
C LYS A 188 -25.46 -0.60 0.77
N CYS A 189 -24.37 -0.37 0.06
CA CYS A 189 -24.28 0.55 -1.07
C CYS A 189 -24.27 -0.16 -2.43
N ALA A 190 -24.68 -1.44 -2.49
CA ALA A 190 -24.59 -2.26 -3.70
C ALA A 190 -25.46 -1.72 -4.86
N ASP A 191 -26.48 -0.93 -4.55
CA ASP A 191 -27.40 -0.32 -5.53
C ASP A 191 -26.82 0.90 -6.25
N VAL A 192 -25.79 1.54 -5.68
CA VAL A 192 -25.18 2.75 -6.23
C VAL A 192 -23.84 2.54 -6.92
N VAL A 193 -23.23 1.37 -6.76
CA VAL A 193 -21.96 1.00 -7.42
C VAL A 193 -22.28 0.23 -8.68
N THR A 194 -22.18 0.88 -9.85
CA THR A 194 -22.49 0.27 -11.15
C THR A 194 -21.26 -0.19 -11.91
N ASP A 195 -20.12 0.46 -11.70
CA ASP A 195 -18.92 0.30 -12.52
C ASP A 195 -17.68 -0.07 -11.70
N ALA A 196 -17.77 -1.15 -10.92
CA ALA A 196 -16.59 -1.71 -10.27
C ALA A 196 -15.58 -2.17 -11.32
N CYS A 197 -14.36 -1.61 -11.32
CA CYS A 197 -13.29 -2.06 -12.21
C CYS A 197 -13.03 -3.56 -12.06
N ALA A 198 -12.66 -4.21 -13.17
CA ALA A 198 -12.15 -5.56 -13.09
C ALA A 198 -10.89 -5.60 -12.21
N CYS A 199 -10.87 -6.53 -11.26
CA CYS A 199 -9.73 -6.72 -10.38
C CYS A 199 -8.70 -7.61 -11.07
N HIS A 200 -7.54 -7.03 -11.34
CA HIS A 200 -6.46 -7.64 -12.10
C HIS A 200 -5.12 -7.38 -11.40
N LEU A 201 -4.03 -7.90 -11.99
CA LEU A 201 -2.70 -7.46 -11.63
C LEU A 201 -2.62 -5.93 -11.80
N ASN A 202 -2.40 -5.22 -10.69
CA ASN A 202 -2.12 -3.80 -10.74
C ASN A 202 -0.68 -3.65 -11.24
N VAL A 203 -0.46 -3.20 -12.47
CA VAL A 203 0.90 -2.99 -13.02
C VAL A 203 1.68 -1.87 -12.31
N TYR A 204 0.99 -1.07 -11.49
CA TYR A 204 1.54 0.04 -10.72
C TYR A 204 1.72 -0.32 -9.23
N ALA A 205 1.44 -1.57 -8.85
CA ALA A 205 1.75 -2.14 -7.55
C ALA A 205 2.43 -3.50 -7.74
N ALA A 206 3.20 -3.94 -6.76
CA ALA A 206 3.72 -5.29 -6.78
C ALA A 206 2.60 -6.28 -6.41
N ASN A 207 2.62 -7.44 -7.08
CA ASN A 207 1.54 -8.43 -6.95
C ASN A 207 1.53 -9.06 -5.55
N VAL A 208 0.38 -9.02 -4.88
CA VAL A 208 0.13 -9.76 -3.64
C VAL A 208 -0.79 -10.95 -3.94
N THR A 209 -0.23 -12.15 -3.85
CA THR A 209 -0.91 -13.44 -3.99
C THR A 209 -2.14 -13.45 -3.08
N ASN A 210 -3.29 -13.83 -3.65
CA ASN A 210 -4.60 -13.89 -3.00
C ASN A 210 -5.33 -12.54 -2.75
N THR A 211 -4.73 -11.38 -3.05
CA THR A 211 -5.41 -10.08 -2.99
C THR A 211 -5.13 -9.22 -4.22
N TYR A 212 -6.06 -9.22 -5.17
CA TYR A 212 -6.00 -8.35 -6.35
C TYR A 212 -6.62 -6.99 -6.05
N VAL A 213 -5.88 -5.91 -6.30
CA VAL A 213 -6.38 -4.53 -6.25
C VAL A 213 -6.94 -4.16 -7.63
N CYS A 214 -8.03 -3.41 -7.68
CA CYS A 214 -8.80 -3.23 -8.91
C CYS A 214 -8.30 -2.03 -9.70
N SER A 215 -8.05 -2.22 -10.99
CA SER A 215 -7.34 -1.23 -11.81
C SER A 215 -8.03 -1.00 -13.13
N ALA A 216 -8.16 0.28 -13.50
CA ALA A 216 -8.50 0.68 -14.86
C ALA A 216 -7.28 0.64 -15.81
N GLY A 217 -6.07 0.54 -15.24
CA GLY A 217 -4.83 0.37 -16.01
C GLY A 217 -4.81 -1.01 -16.67
N GLY A 218 -4.64 -1.00 -18.00
CA GLY A 218 -4.92 -2.14 -18.87
C GLY A 218 -4.33 -3.48 -18.42
N ARG A 219 -4.99 -4.56 -18.86
CA ARG A 219 -4.52 -5.95 -18.73
C ARG A 219 -3.01 -5.99 -18.95
N ALA A 220 -2.25 -6.39 -17.94
CA ALA A 220 -0.85 -6.73 -18.12
C ALA A 220 -0.81 -7.83 -19.19
N ASN A 221 -0.39 -7.49 -20.41
CA ASN A 221 -0.10 -8.52 -21.40
C ASN A 221 1.02 -9.38 -20.82
N VAL A 222 0.86 -10.70 -20.89
CA VAL A 222 1.78 -11.72 -20.34
C VAL A 222 3.24 -11.47 -20.74
N ALA A 223 3.48 -10.77 -21.85
CA ALA A 223 4.79 -10.32 -22.31
C ALA A 223 5.53 -9.38 -21.33
N MET A 224 4.82 -8.53 -20.56
CA MET A 224 5.45 -7.58 -19.62
C MET A 224 5.90 -8.27 -18.32
N LEU A 225 5.18 -9.31 -17.89
CA LEU A 225 5.57 -10.19 -16.78
C LEU A 225 6.83 -11.00 -17.10
N LEU A 226 6.96 -11.47 -18.35
CA LEU A 226 8.16 -12.16 -18.82
C LEU A 226 9.40 -11.25 -18.79
N LEU A 227 9.26 -9.97 -19.12
CA LEU A 227 10.35 -8.99 -19.03
C LEU A 227 10.78 -8.70 -17.59
N LEU A 228 9.83 -8.57 -16.65
CA LEU A 228 10.13 -8.36 -15.22
C LEU A 228 10.80 -9.59 -14.56
N TRP A 229 10.40 -10.80 -14.97
CA TRP A 229 11.05 -12.05 -14.55
C TRP A 229 12.47 -12.20 -15.14
N LEU A 230 12.66 -11.85 -16.41
CA LEU A 230 13.97 -11.90 -17.05
C LEU A 230 14.96 -10.91 -16.43
N THR A 231 14.51 -9.72 -16.00
CA THR A 231 15.40 -8.76 -15.33
C THR A 231 15.80 -9.17 -13.91
N SER A 232 14.99 -9.99 -13.23
CA SER A 232 15.32 -10.51 -11.88
C SER A 232 16.20 -11.75 -11.92
N LEU A 233 16.34 -12.41 -13.07
CA LEU A 233 17.27 -13.52 -13.34
C LEU A 233 18.63 -13.05 -13.92
N LEU A 234 18.79 -11.76 -14.24
CA LEU A 234 19.95 -11.20 -14.93
C LEU A 234 20.81 -10.24 -14.08
N LEU A 235 20.49 -10.02 -12.81
CA LEU A 235 21.47 -9.44 -11.88
C LEU A 235 22.24 -10.57 -11.17
N PRO A 236 23.57 -10.63 -11.31
CA PRO A 236 24.42 -11.52 -10.52
C PRO A 236 24.42 -11.17 -9.03
#